data_AF-A0A4U8V256-F1
#
_entry.id   AF-A0A4U8V256-F1
#
_cell.length_a   1.000
_cell.length_b   1.000
_cell.length_c   1.000
_cell.angle_alpha   90.00
_cell.angle_beta   90.00
_cell.angle_gamma   90.00
#
_symmetry.space_group_name_H-M   'P 1'
#
loop_
_entity.id
_entity.type
_entity.pdbx_description
1 polymer ?
#
loop_
_entity_poly.entity_id
_entity_poly.type
_entity_poly.pdbx_seq_one_letter_code
_entity_poly.pdbx_strand_id
1 'polypeptide(L)'
;MVQEMPSSVNVPALAVAVIAVGAVAFWFLKKKNCCGCPYSNKKKGPVTLVDPDTKYALPLREKHIVSHDTRKFVFALPSEEHVLGLPTGQHIYLSAKVDGKLVVRPYTPISSDDDHGFVELMIKVYFKNTHEKFPEGGKMSQHLESMQIGDTIDFRGPSGLIVYKGNGTFAVRPDKKSEIAIRKFDHIGMIAGGTGITPMLQIAPFWLCLRFGLIIRFW
;
A
#
# COMPACT_ATOMS: atom_id res chain seq x y z
N MET A 1 25.71 31.61 -71.03
CA MET A 1 24.77 31.81 -69.91
C MET A 1 25.36 31.05 -68.73
N VAL A 2 25.89 31.78 -67.74
CA VAL A 2 26.51 31.20 -66.54
C VAL A 2 25.40 30.65 -65.67
N GLN A 3 25.42 29.36 -65.36
CA GLN A 3 24.46 28.73 -64.46
C GLN A 3 25.18 28.50 -63.13
N GLU A 4 24.93 29.37 -62.16
CA GLU A 4 25.42 29.24 -60.79
C GLU A 4 24.81 27.99 -60.13
N MET A 5 25.65 27.08 -59.66
CA MET A 5 25.25 26.01 -58.74
C MET A 5 25.42 26.51 -57.31
N PRO A 6 24.41 26.41 -56.43
CA PRO A 6 24.57 26.85 -55.06
C PRO A 6 25.57 25.97 -54.30
N SER A 7 26.56 26.68 -53.80
CA SER A 7 27.51 26.43 -52.75
C SER A 7 27.12 25.37 -51.69
N SER A 8 28.06 24.44 -51.53
CA SER A 8 28.52 23.85 -50.26
C SER A 8 27.44 23.33 -49.31
N VAL A 9 27.12 22.04 -49.45
CA VAL A 9 26.56 21.26 -48.35
C VAL A 9 27.64 21.22 -47.26
N ASN A 10 27.42 21.98 -46.18
CA ASN A 10 28.35 22.07 -45.07
C ASN A 10 28.33 20.74 -44.31
N VAL A 11 29.14 19.78 -44.76
CA VAL A 11 29.29 18.43 -44.20
C VAL A 11 29.34 18.40 -42.67
N PRO A 12 30.08 19.30 -41.97
CA PRO A 12 30.05 19.33 -40.51
C PRO A 12 28.67 19.70 -39.93
N ALA A 13 27.90 20.57 -40.58
CA ALA A 13 26.55 20.93 -40.13
C ALA A 13 25.57 19.75 -40.25
N LEU A 14 25.71 18.96 -41.31
CA LEU A 14 24.92 17.74 -41.51
C LEU A 14 25.28 16.65 -40.49
N ALA A 15 26.57 16.50 -40.17
CA ALA A 15 27.02 15.58 -39.12
C ALA A 15 26.48 15.98 -37.74
N VAL A 16 26.51 17.27 -37.39
CA VAL A 16 25.97 17.79 -36.13
C VAL A 16 24.45 17.57 -36.04
N ALA A 17 23.72 17.76 -37.14
CA ALA A 17 22.27 17.52 -37.18
C ALA A 17 21.93 16.04 -36.95
N VAL A 18 22.66 15.11 -37.56
CA VAL A 18 22.44 13.66 -37.37
C VAL A 18 22.75 13.23 -35.94
N ILE A 19 23.83 13.76 -35.34
CA ILE A 19 24.19 13.48 -33.95
C ILE A 19 23.12 14.04 -32.99
N ALA A 20 22.62 15.26 -33.24
CA ALA A 20 21.58 15.86 -32.41
C ALA A 20 20.26 15.08 -32.48
N VAL A 21 19.82 14.68 -33.68
CA VAL A 21 18.61 13.86 -33.85
C VAL A 21 18.79 12.47 -33.22
N GLY A 22 19.97 11.86 -33.37
CA GLY A 22 20.30 10.59 -32.73
C GLY A 22 20.31 10.67 -31.20
N ALA A 23 20.89 11.73 -30.63
CA ALA A 23 20.91 11.97 -29.19
C ALA A 23 19.52 12.24 -28.63
N VAL A 24 18.68 13.01 -29.34
CA VAL A 24 17.29 13.26 -28.96
C VAL A 24 16.47 11.97 -29.05
N ALA A 25 16.59 11.20 -30.13
CA ALA A 25 15.92 9.91 -30.27
C ALA A 25 16.36 8.92 -29.18
N PHE A 26 17.66 8.84 -28.89
CA PHE A 26 18.21 8.01 -27.82
C PHE A 26 17.73 8.47 -26.44
N TRP A 27 17.65 9.77 -26.19
CA TRP A 27 17.09 10.33 -24.96
C TRP A 27 15.59 10.00 -24.83
N PHE A 28 14.81 10.09 -25.91
CA PHE A 28 13.40 9.67 -25.93
C PHE A 28 13.22 8.16 -25.77
N LEU A 29 14.10 7.34 -26.35
CA LEU A 29 14.15 5.89 -26.16
C LEU A 29 14.48 5.52 -24.71
N LYS A 30 15.46 6.20 -24.09
CA LYS A 30 15.81 6.01 -22.68
C LYS A 30 14.71 6.51 -21.75
N LYS A 31 14.03 7.62 -22.09
CA LYS A 31 12.87 8.14 -21.35
C LYS A 31 11.67 7.19 -21.37
N LYS A 32 11.45 6.45 -22.47
CA LYS A 32 10.43 5.37 -22.51
C LYS A 32 10.79 4.19 -21.62
N ASN A 33 12.08 3.90 -21.42
CA ASN A 33 12.55 2.85 -20.50
C ASN A 33 12.67 3.32 -19.03
N CYS A 34 12.62 4.63 -18.75
CA CYS A 34 12.61 5.17 -17.38
C CYS A 34 11.25 5.09 -16.68
N CYS A 35 10.19 4.72 -17.39
CA CYS A 35 8.88 4.35 -16.81
C CYS A 35 8.64 2.84 -16.86
N GLY A 36 9.71 2.04 -16.97
CA GLY A 36 9.66 0.62 -16.63
C GLY A 36 9.80 0.49 -15.13
N CYS A 37 8.69 0.53 -14.39
CA CYS A 37 8.70 -0.11 -13.08
C CYS A 37 9.13 -1.56 -13.35
N PRO A 38 10.19 -2.09 -12.71
CA PRO A 38 10.29 -3.53 -12.65
C PRO A 38 9.12 -3.95 -11.78
N TYR A 39 7.99 -4.31 -12.40
CA TYR A 39 7.12 -5.32 -11.82
C TYR A 39 7.98 -6.58 -11.81
N SER A 40 8.85 -6.66 -10.80
CA SER A 40 9.71 -7.78 -10.58
C SER A 40 8.76 -8.95 -10.39
N ASN A 41 8.80 -9.92 -11.30
CA ASN A 41 8.27 -11.26 -11.07
C ASN A 41 9.09 -11.91 -9.94
N LYS A 42 9.09 -11.32 -8.73
CA LYS A 42 9.47 -12.03 -7.53
C LYS A 42 8.42 -13.12 -7.36
N LYS A 43 8.88 -14.36 -7.24
CA LYS A 43 8.01 -15.47 -6.85
C LYS A 43 7.32 -15.04 -5.55
N LYS A 44 6.00 -14.87 -5.60
CA LYS A 44 5.23 -14.58 -4.40
C LYS A 44 5.40 -15.76 -3.46
N GLY A 45 5.90 -15.50 -2.26
CA GLY A 45 6.00 -16.52 -1.24
C GLY A 45 4.64 -17.10 -0.85
N PRO A 46 4.62 -18.14 -0.02
CA PRO A 46 3.37 -18.73 0.46
C PRO A 46 2.48 -17.68 1.15
N VAL A 47 1.17 -17.75 0.90
CA VAL A 47 0.20 -16.80 1.42
C VAL A 47 -0.31 -17.26 2.79
N THR A 48 -0.32 -16.35 3.76
CA THR A 48 -0.82 -16.64 5.12
C THR A 48 -2.35 -16.69 5.15
N LEU A 49 -3.02 -15.68 4.60
CA LEU A 49 -4.48 -15.57 4.61
C LEU A 49 -5.12 -16.32 3.43
N VAL A 50 -5.08 -17.65 3.47
CA VAL A 50 -5.61 -18.51 2.40
C VAL A 50 -7.14 -18.51 2.38
N ASP A 51 -7.74 -18.73 3.54
CA ASP A 51 -9.19 -18.71 3.76
C ASP A 51 -9.61 -17.47 4.57
N PRO A 52 -10.53 -16.63 4.05
CA PRO A 52 -10.99 -15.42 4.73
C PRO A 52 -11.77 -15.63 6.03
N ASP A 53 -12.30 -16.82 6.26
CA ASP A 53 -13.04 -17.12 7.49
C ASP A 53 -12.21 -17.81 8.57
N THR A 54 -11.08 -18.41 8.17
CA THR A 54 -10.10 -19.01 9.09
C THR A 54 -9.36 -17.94 9.90
N LYS A 55 -9.08 -18.27 11.16
CA LYS A 55 -8.28 -17.45 12.07
C LYS A 55 -6.85 -17.94 12.11
N TYR A 56 -5.90 -17.02 11.93
CA TYR A 56 -4.48 -17.27 11.97
C TYR A 56 -3.89 -16.57 13.19
N ALA A 57 -3.46 -17.34 14.20
CA ALA A 57 -2.84 -16.79 15.39
C ALA A 57 -1.38 -16.38 15.05
N LEU A 58 -1.13 -15.07 14.96
CA LEU A 58 0.20 -14.55 14.63
C LEU A 58 0.88 -13.97 15.88
N PRO A 59 2.14 -14.33 16.17
CA PRO A 59 2.86 -13.84 17.33
C PRO A 59 3.36 -12.41 17.10
N LEU A 60 3.27 -11.60 18.15
CA LEU A 60 3.87 -10.27 18.19
C LEU A 60 5.39 -10.40 18.24
N ARG A 61 6.07 -9.99 17.18
CA ARG A 61 7.52 -10.03 17.04
C ARG A 61 8.18 -8.79 17.64
N GLU A 62 7.64 -7.61 17.33
CA GLU A 62 8.19 -6.32 17.78
C GLU A 62 7.08 -5.31 18.06
N LYS A 63 7.34 -4.42 19.01
CA LYS A 63 6.46 -3.28 19.35
C LYS A 63 7.31 -2.02 19.46
N HIS A 64 7.07 -1.06 18.57
CA HIS A 64 7.79 0.21 18.52
C HIS A 64 6.89 1.35 18.98
N ILE A 65 7.42 2.22 19.84
CA ILE A 65 6.73 3.44 20.28
C ILE A 65 7.01 4.54 19.26
N VAL A 66 5.95 5.01 18.58
CA VAL A 66 6.06 6.07 17.55
C VAL A 66 5.76 7.44 18.15
N SER A 67 4.79 7.52 19.05
CA SER A 67 4.43 8.74 19.80
C SER A 67 3.87 8.36 21.17
N HIS A 68 3.35 9.32 21.93
CA HIS A 68 2.70 9.07 23.22
C HIS A 68 1.51 8.09 23.12
N ASP A 69 0.75 8.12 22.02
CA ASP A 69 -0.46 7.31 21.82
C ASP A 69 -0.42 6.44 20.56
N THR A 70 0.68 6.40 19.81
CA THR A 70 0.78 5.64 18.57
C THR A 70 1.90 4.62 18.63
N ARG A 71 1.62 3.40 18.16
CA ARG A 71 2.56 2.27 18.16
C ARG A 71 2.59 1.59 16.80
N LYS A 72 3.75 1.04 16.46
CA LYS A 72 3.91 0.10 15.36
C LYS A 72 4.06 -1.30 15.91
N PHE A 73 3.11 -2.17 15.59
CA PHE A 73 3.13 -3.59 15.96
C PHE A 73 3.57 -4.40 14.76
N VAL A 74 4.58 -5.26 14.95
CA VAL A 74 5.10 -6.15 13.92
C VAL A 74 4.79 -7.58 14.33
N PHE A 75 3.97 -8.28 13.56
CA PHE A 75 3.64 -9.68 13.80
C PHE A 75 4.39 -10.57 12.82
N ALA A 76 4.90 -11.71 13.28
CA ALA A 76 5.57 -12.66 12.40
C ALA A 76 4.54 -13.48 11.62
N LEU A 77 4.85 -13.73 10.34
CA LEU A 77 4.11 -14.69 9.51
C LEU A 77 4.66 -16.11 9.74
N PRO A 78 3.99 -17.17 9.23
CA PRO A 78 4.40 -18.56 9.49
C PRO A 78 5.82 -18.92 9.08
N SER A 79 6.39 -18.23 8.08
CA SER A 79 7.82 -18.32 7.74
C SER A 79 8.32 -16.98 7.20
N GLU A 80 9.64 -16.80 7.14
CA GLU A 80 10.28 -15.60 6.57
C GLU A 80 9.98 -15.39 5.09
N GLU A 81 9.53 -16.43 4.38
CA GLU A 81 9.12 -16.34 2.98
C GLU A 81 7.63 -16.02 2.82
N HIS A 82 6.81 -16.17 3.87
CA HIS A 82 5.38 -15.91 3.75
C HIS A 82 5.08 -14.44 3.46
N VAL A 83 4.02 -14.22 2.70
CA VAL A 83 3.35 -12.91 2.59
C VAL A 83 2.01 -12.98 3.31
N LEU A 84 1.45 -11.83 3.67
CA LEU A 84 0.13 -11.79 4.30
C LEU A 84 -0.95 -12.28 3.32
N GLY A 85 -0.89 -11.85 2.06
CA GLY A 85 -1.90 -12.11 1.04
C GLY A 85 -3.07 -11.15 1.11
N LEU A 86 -2.79 -9.85 1.29
CA LEU A 86 -3.82 -8.83 1.42
C LEU A 86 -3.91 -7.98 0.15
N PRO A 87 -4.95 -8.15 -0.69
CA PRO A 87 -5.15 -7.29 -1.84
C PRO A 87 -5.27 -5.82 -1.44
N THR A 88 -4.59 -4.94 -2.18
CA THR A 88 -4.62 -3.48 -1.94
C THR A 88 -6.05 -2.95 -1.93
N GLY A 89 -6.44 -2.21 -0.89
CA GLY A 89 -7.80 -1.70 -0.67
C GLY A 89 -8.64 -2.54 0.29
N GLN A 90 -8.15 -3.71 0.71
CA GLN A 90 -8.78 -4.56 1.73
C GLN A 90 -8.08 -4.42 3.09
N HIS A 91 -8.73 -4.93 4.14
CA HIS A 91 -8.26 -4.91 5.52
C HIS A 91 -8.36 -6.30 6.15
N ILE A 92 -7.71 -6.46 7.31
CA ILE A 92 -7.80 -7.65 8.15
C ILE A 92 -8.64 -7.36 9.40
N TYR A 93 -9.15 -8.39 10.04
CA TYR A 93 -9.79 -8.33 11.35
C TYR A 93 -8.86 -8.95 12.38
N LEU A 94 -8.64 -8.23 13.47
CA LEU A 94 -8.08 -8.81 14.69
C LEU A 94 -9.22 -9.25 15.59
N SER A 95 -9.09 -10.45 16.17
CA SER A 95 -10.01 -10.91 17.21
C SER A 95 -9.27 -11.35 18.47
N ALA A 96 -9.77 -10.91 19.63
CA ALA A 96 -9.23 -11.27 20.93
C ALA A 96 -10.36 -11.34 21.97
N LYS A 97 -10.16 -12.12 23.03
CA LYS A 97 -11.02 -12.09 24.21
C LYS A 97 -10.48 -11.05 25.19
N VAL A 98 -11.18 -9.94 25.34
CA VAL A 98 -10.86 -8.86 26.29
C VAL A 98 -11.94 -8.86 27.37
N ASP A 99 -11.55 -9.05 28.63
CA ASP A 99 -12.46 -9.15 29.78
C ASP A 99 -13.58 -10.19 29.57
N GLY A 100 -13.22 -11.35 29.01
CA GLY A 100 -14.15 -12.45 28.72
C GLY A 100 -15.07 -12.22 27.51
N LYS A 101 -15.02 -11.05 26.86
CA LYS A 101 -15.85 -10.72 25.68
C LYS A 101 -15.02 -10.77 24.41
N LEU A 102 -15.58 -11.38 23.36
CA LEU A 102 -14.96 -11.38 22.04
C LEU A 102 -15.02 -9.97 21.44
N VAL A 103 -13.86 -9.37 21.19
CA VAL A 103 -13.72 -8.09 20.51
C VAL A 103 -13.10 -8.33 19.14
N VAL A 104 -13.78 -7.85 18.09
CA VAL A 104 -13.31 -7.95 16.71
C VAL A 104 -13.19 -6.55 16.11
N ARG A 105 -12.04 -6.20 15.53
CA ARG A 105 -11.81 -4.87 14.95
C ARG A 105 -11.04 -4.96 13.63
N PRO A 106 -11.44 -4.17 12.62
CA PRO A 106 -10.71 -4.09 11.36
C PRO A 106 -9.46 -3.23 11.51
N TYR A 107 -8.38 -3.62 10.84
CA TYR A 107 -7.15 -2.85 10.69
C TYR A 107 -6.63 -3.03 9.27
N THR A 108 -6.11 -1.95 8.68
CA THR A 108 -5.38 -2.02 7.41
C THR A 108 -3.88 -1.98 7.72
N PRO A 109 -3.14 -3.05 7.40
CA PRO A 109 -1.70 -3.06 7.51
C PRO A 109 -1.05 -1.94 6.70
N ILE A 110 0.09 -1.45 7.20
CA ILE A 110 0.94 -0.52 6.47
C ILE A 110 2.00 -1.24 5.62
N SER A 111 2.23 -2.52 5.90
CA SER A 111 3.03 -3.42 5.06
C SER A 111 2.22 -3.94 3.87
N SER A 112 2.92 -4.47 2.87
CA SER A 112 2.36 -4.99 1.63
C SER A 112 2.78 -6.44 1.39
N ASP A 113 2.25 -7.08 0.35
CA ASP A 113 2.70 -8.42 -0.07
C ASP A 113 4.11 -8.42 -0.70
N ASP A 114 4.78 -7.27 -0.79
CA ASP A 114 6.21 -7.19 -1.14
C ASP A 114 7.11 -7.42 0.11
N ASP A 115 6.53 -7.29 1.31
CA ASP A 115 7.18 -7.52 2.59
C ASP A 115 6.99 -8.99 3.02
N HIS A 116 8.09 -9.71 3.23
CA HIS A 116 8.05 -11.13 3.59
C HIS A 116 8.33 -11.34 5.08
N GLY A 117 7.67 -12.35 5.65
CA GLY A 117 7.92 -12.83 7.01
C GLY A 117 7.23 -12.03 8.13
N PHE A 118 6.62 -10.89 7.83
CA PHE A 118 5.93 -10.09 8.83
C PHE A 118 4.75 -9.29 8.28
N VAL A 119 3.91 -8.81 9.18
CA VAL A 119 2.88 -7.80 8.92
C VAL A 119 3.02 -6.66 9.93
N GLU A 120 2.96 -5.42 9.45
CA GLU A 120 3.03 -4.23 10.31
C GLU A 120 1.67 -3.52 10.42
N LEU A 121 1.27 -3.23 11.65
CA LEU A 121 0.09 -2.43 11.97
C LEU A 121 0.50 -1.14 12.68
N MET A 122 0.05 0.00 12.15
CA MET A 122 0.16 1.30 12.83
C MET A 122 -1.14 1.56 13.59
N ILE A 123 -1.06 1.59 14.92
CA ILE A 123 -2.26 1.64 15.76
C ILE A 123 -2.15 2.77 16.78
N LYS A 124 -3.21 3.58 16.82
CA LYS A 124 -3.45 4.56 17.87
C LYS A 124 -4.06 3.87 19.09
N VAL A 125 -3.38 3.96 20.21
CA VAL A 125 -3.79 3.46 21.52
C VAL A 125 -4.69 4.48 22.20
N TYR A 126 -5.97 4.14 22.34
CA TYR A 126 -6.91 4.93 23.12
C TYR A 126 -6.84 4.51 24.58
N PHE A 127 -6.04 5.20 25.38
CA PHE A 127 -5.90 4.93 26.80
C PHE A 127 -7.16 5.27 27.60
N LYS A 128 -7.38 4.54 28.70
CA LYS A 128 -8.41 4.87 29.69
C LYS A 128 -8.13 6.22 30.36
N ASN A 129 -9.19 6.86 30.84
CA ASN A 129 -9.17 8.12 31.58
C ASN A 129 -8.52 9.31 30.85
N THR A 130 -8.37 9.24 29.52
CA THR A 130 -7.78 10.33 28.73
C THR A 130 -8.84 11.25 28.12
N HIS A 131 -10.06 10.74 27.87
CA HIS A 131 -11.13 11.49 27.24
C HIS A 131 -12.43 11.35 28.05
N GLU A 132 -13.05 12.46 28.44
CA GLU A 132 -14.24 12.47 29.31
C GLU A 132 -15.41 11.63 28.78
N LYS A 133 -15.67 11.71 27.47
CA LYS A 133 -16.72 10.89 26.81
C LYS A 133 -16.41 9.40 26.72
N PHE A 134 -15.14 9.00 26.86
CA PHE A 134 -14.68 7.62 26.66
C PHE A 134 -13.72 7.21 27.79
N PRO A 135 -14.20 7.15 29.05
CA PRO A 135 -13.34 6.89 30.20
C PRO A 135 -12.69 5.50 30.15
N GLU A 136 -13.37 4.51 29.56
CA GLU A 136 -12.86 3.14 29.42
C GLU A 136 -11.77 2.98 28.34
N GLY A 137 -11.57 3.99 27.48
CA GLY A 137 -10.65 3.93 26.35
C GLY A 137 -11.03 2.87 25.30
N GLY A 138 -10.05 2.45 24.50
CA GLY A 138 -10.23 1.48 23.42
C GLY A 138 -9.89 0.06 23.86
N LYS A 139 -10.86 -0.86 23.75
CA LYS A 139 -10.69 -2.27 24.19
C LYS A 139 -9.57 -2.99 23.44
N MET A 140 -9.65 -3.05 22.11
CA MET A 140 -8.66 -3.75 21.29
C MET A 140 -7.30 -3.04 21.32
N SER A 141 -7.29 -1.71 21.28
CA SER A 141 -6.04 -0.95 21.25
C SER A 141 -5.25 -1.06 22.56
N GLN A 142 -5.93 -1.05 23.72
CA GLN A 142 -5.29 -1.27 25.01
C GLN A 142 -4.86 -2.73 25.19
N HIS A 143 -5.64 -3.68 24.68
CA HIS A 143 -5.24 -5.09 24.66
C HIS A 143 -3.93 -5.28 23.89
N LEU A 144 -3.82 -4.74 22.68
CA LEU A 144 -2.59 -4.76 21.88
C LEU A 144 -1.42 -4.08 22.61
N GLU A 145 -1.65 -2.93 23.25
CA GLU A 145 -0.60 -2.27 24.03
C GLU A 145 -0.09 -3.14 25.20
N SER A 146 -0.98 -3.91 25.83
CA SER A 146 -0.63 -4.82 26.92
C SER A 146 0.06 -6.12 26.49
N MET A 147 0.03 -6.46 25.20
CA MET A 147 0.68 -7.68 24.68
C MET A 147 2.20 -7.62 24.88
N GLN A 148 2.75 -8.77 25.25
CA GLN A 148 4.19 -9.02 25.32
C GLN A 148 4.69 -9.61 24.00
N ILE A 149 5.99 -9.48 23.77
CA ILE A 149 6.63 -10.12 22.61
C ILE A 149 6.46 -11.64 22.74
N GLY A 150 6.01 -12.28 21.66
CA GLY A 150 5.65 -13.71 21.62
C GLY A 150 4.16 -13.98 21.78
N ASP A 151 3.38 -13.06 22.37
CA ASP A 151 1.93 -13.22 22.48
C ASP A 151 1.27 -13.24 21.10
N THR A 152 0.27 -14.11 20.94
CA THR A 152 -0.43 -14.27 19.66
C THR A 152 -1.78 -13.55 19.64
N ILE A 153 -2.18 -13.05 18.48
CA ILE A 153 -3.55 -12.57 18.22
C ILE A 153 -4.10 -13.17 16.93
N ASP A 154 -5.41 -13.41 16.88
CA ASP A 154 -6.07 -13.98 15.72
C ASP A 154 -6.23 -12.93 14.61
N PHE A 155 -5.60 -13.17 13.46
CA PHE A 155 -5.82 -12.48 12.20
C PHE A 155 -6.86 -13.22 11.36
N ARG A 156 -7.77 -12.47 10.74
CA ARG A 156 -8.76 -13.01 9.79
C ARG A 156 -8.94 -12.05 8.61
N GLY A 157 -9.02 -12.57 7.40
CA GLY A 157 -9.17 -11.78 6.18
C GLY A 157 -8.61 -12.54 4.97
N PRO A 158 -8.54 -11.93 3.79
CA PRO A 158 -8.77 -10.51 3.53
C PRO A 158 -10.27 -10.12 3.45
N SER A 159 -10.61 -8.89 3.80
CA SER A 159 -11.99 -8.38 3.72
C SER A 159 -12.03 -6.94 3.20
N GLY A 160 -13.01 -6.63 2.36
CA GLY A 160 -13.23 -5.29 1.84
C GLY A 160 -13.98 -5.33 0.52
N LEU A 161 -14.67 -4.25 0.20
CA LEU A 161 -15.48 -4.14 -1.02
C LEU A 161 -14.71 -3.55 -2.20
N ILE A 162 -13.52 -3.01 -1.94
CA ILE A 162 -12.70 -2.31 -2.93
C ILE A 162 -11.36 -3.02 -3.03
N VAL A 163 -10.93 -3.32 -4.26
CA VAL A 163 -9.59 -3.82 -4.55
C VAL A 163 -8.98 -2.95 -5.63
N TYR A 164 -7.84 -2.34 -5.34
CA TYR A 164 -7.04 -1.64 -6.32
C TYR A 164 -6.23 -2.63 -7.15
N LYS A 165 -6.39 -2.57 -8.47
CA LYS A 165 -5.73 -3.48 -9.43
C LYS A 165 -4.54 -2.84 -10.15
N GLY A 166 -4.16 -1.62 -9.78
CA GLY A 166 -3.10 -0.86 -10.46
C GLY A 166 -3.63 0.03 -11.59
N ASN A 167 -2.80 0.99 -12.03
CA ASN A 167 -3.08 1.88 -13.17
C ASN A 167 -4.48 2.52 -13.16
N GLY A 168 -4.92 2.97 -11.98
CA GLY A 168 -6.22 3.58 -11.76
C GLY A 168 -7.43 2.65 -11.89
N THR A 169 -7.21 1.34 -11.96
CA THR A 169 -8.28 0.34 -12.05
C THR A 169 -8.66 -0.16 -10.66
N PHE A 170 -9.96 -0.15 -10.38
CA PHE A 170 -10.57 -0.62 -9.13
C PHE A 170 -11.60 -1.68 -9.43
N ALA A 171 -11.55 -2.77 -8.67
CA ALA A 171 -12.64 -3.72 -8.55
C ALA A 171 -13.48 -3.31 -7.33
N VAL A 172 -14.70 -2.83 -7.58
CA VAL A 172 -15.62 -2.32 -6.55
C VAL A 172 -16.84 -3.21 -6.49
N ARG A 173 -17.18 -3.67 -5.29
CA ARG A 173 -18.46 -4.33 -5.01
C ARG A 173 -19.40 -3.34 -4.32
N PRO A 174 -20.61 -3.09 -4.85
CA PRO A 174 -21.60 -2.25 -4.16
C PRO A 174 -21.99 -2.79 -2.78
N ASP A 175 -22.12 -4.11 -2.68
CA ASP A 175 -22.37 -4.85 -1.44
C ASP A 175 -21.72 -6.23 -1.52
N LYS A 176 -21.78 -7.01 -0.42
CA LYS A 176 -21.09 -8.31 -0.34
C LYS A 176 -21.62 -9.37 -1.32
N LYS A 177 -22.87 -9.25 -1.77
CA LYS A 177 -23.57 -10.21 -2.63
C LYS A 177 -23.56 -9.81 -4.10
N SER A 178 -23.41 -8.52 -4.38
CA SER A 178 -23.30 -7.99 -5.72
C SER A 178 -22.03 -8.42 -6.44
N GLU A 179 -22.11 -8.48 -7.77
CA GLU A 179 -20.97 -8.75 -8.64
C GLU A 179 -19.93 -7.62 -8.58
N ILE A 180 -18.69 -7.97 -8.94
CA ILE A 180 -17.58 -7.01 -8.98
C ILE A 180 -17.73 -6.11 -10.20
N ALA A 181 -17.84 -4.81 -9.97
CA ALA A 181 -17.77 -3.80 -11.01
C ALA A 181 -16.32 -3.31 -11.17
N ILE A 182 -15.73 -3.50 -12.35
CA ILE A 182 -14.46 -2.88 -12.69
C ILE A 182 -14.71 -1.42 -13.09
N ARG A 183 -13.96 -0.51 -12.49
CA ARG A 183 -14.00 0.93 -12.75
C ARG A 183 -12.58 1.45 -12.91
N LYS A 184 -12.38 2.36 -13.86
CA LYS A 184 -11.08 3.00 -14.09
C LYS A 184 -11.24 4.50 -13.88
N PHE A 185 -10.29 5.09 -13.14
CA PHE A 185 -10.29 6.50 -12.82
C PHE A 185 -8.92 7.09 -13.13
N ASP A 186 -8.90 8.28 -13.74
CA ASP A 186 -7.67 9.02 -14.01
C ASP A 186 -7.21 9.87 -12.81
N HIS A 187 -8.14 10.19 -11.92
CA HIS A 187 -7.91 10.95 -10.70
C HIS A 187 -8.59 10.29 -9.51
N ILE A 188 -7.94 10.33 -8.35
CA ILE A 188 -8.48 9.83 -7.08
C ILE A 188 -8.38 10.94 -6.05
N GLY A 189 -9.53 11.35 -5.52
CA GLY A 189 -9.60 12.14 -4.30
C GLY A 189 -9.59 11.22 -3.08
N MET A 190 -8.65 11.43 -2.16
CA MET A 190 -8.59 10.71 -0.89
C MET A 190 -8.79 11.69 0.25
N ILE A 191 -9.78 11.44 1.10
CA ILE A 191 -10.06 12.22 2.32
C ILE A 191 -9.95 11.26 3.49
N ALA A 192 -9.10 11.57 4.46
CA ALA A 192 -8.88 10.75 5.64
C ALA A 192 -8.77 11.61 6.89
N GLY A 193 -9.20 11.07 8.02
CA GLY A 193 -9.06 11.67 9.34
C GLY A 193 -8.59 10.64 10.36
N GLY A 194 -7.63 11.02 11.20
CA GLY A 194 -7.08 10.15 12.25
C GLY A 194 -6.53 8.82 11.71
N THR A 195 -6.95 7.71 12.31
CA THR A 195 -6.51 6.34 11.94
C THR A 195 -7.01 5.88 10.56
N GLY A 196 -8.00 6.58 9.99
CA GLY A 196 -8.52 6.32 8.65
C GLY A 196 -7.56 6.66 7.50
N ILE A 197 -6.34 7.11 7.80
CA ILE A 197 -5.28 7.31 6.82
C ILE A 197 -4.68 5.99 6.30
N THR A 198 -4.74 4.93 7.09
CA THR A 198 -4.09 3.63 6.76
C THR A 198 -4.59 2.98 5.47
N PRO A 199 -5.91 2.93 5.14
CA PRO A 199 -6.37 2.46 3.84
C PRO A 199 -5.88 3.30 2.67
N MET A 200 -5.72 4.62 2.87
CA MET A 200 -5.23 5.53 1.83
C MET A 200 -3.73 5.32 1.57
N LEU A 201 -2.95 5.07 2.64
CA LEU A 201 -1.53 4.75 2.55
C LEU A 201 -1.26 3.43 1.83
N GLN A 202 -2.21 2.50 1.80
CA GLN A 202 -2.06 1.27 1.02
C GLN A 202 -2.11 1.54 -0.50
N ILE A 203 -2.84 2.59 -0.93
CA ILE A 203 -3.07 2.91 -2.36
C ILE A 203 -2.08 3.99 -2.84
N ALA A 204 -1.72 4.94 -1.99
CA ALA A 204 -0.94 6.12 -2.37
C ALA A 204 0.46 5.81 -2.95
N PRO A 205 1.27 4.88 -2.40
CA PRO A 205 2.59 4.54 -2.96
C PRO A 205 2.51 4.01 -4.39
N PHE A 206 1.49 3.20 -4.70
CA PHE A 206 1.28 2.71 -6.06
C PHE A 206 0.97 3.84 -7.04
N TRP A 207 0.27 4.89 -6.59
CA TRP A 207 -0.06 6.03 -7.44
C TRP A 207 1.08 7.03 -7.61
N LEU A 208 1.86 7.27 -6.56
CA LEU A 208 3.02 8.16 -6.60
C LEU A 208 4.06 7.67 -7.62
N CYS A 209 4.20 6.34 -7.77
CA CYS A 209 5.08 5.71 -8.73
C CYS A 209 4.61 5.87 -10.18
N LEU A 210 3.29 6.07 -10.41
CA LEU A 210 2.69 5.98 -11.75
C LEU A 210 2.38 7.33 -12.43
N ARG A 211 2.27 8.46 -11.71
CA ARG A 211 2.13 9.80 -12.32
C ARG A 211 2.30 10.94 -11.29
N PHE A 212 3.04 11.99 -11.66
CA PHE A 212 3.04 13.27 -10.96
C PHE A 212 1.61 13.85 -10.93
N GLY A 213 0.94 13.83 -9.79
CA GLY A 213 -0.40 14.43 -9.66
C GLY A 213 -1.19 14.07 -8.39
N LEU A 214 -0.56 13.59 -7.32
CA LEU A 214 -1.25 13.42 -6.04
C LEU A 214 -1.23 14.76 -5.28
N ILE A 215 -2.38 15.42 -5.19
CA ILE A 215 -2.55 16.56 -4.28
C ILE A 215 -3.00 15.98 -2.93
N ILE A 216 -2.05 15.71 -2.04
CA ILE A 216 -2.35 15.47 -0.63
C ILE A 216 -2.60 16.84 0.00
N ARG A 217 -3.87 17.22 0.15
CA ARG A 217 -4.25 18.37 0.96
C ARG A 217 -4.52 17.90 2.38
N PHE A 218 -3.61 18.21 3.29
CA PHE A 218 -3.87 18.17 4.71
C PHE A 218 -4.83 19.31 5.04
N TRP A 219 -5.97 18.99 5.63
CA TRP A 219 -6.88 19.95 6.25
C TRP A 219 -6.64 19.98 7.74
#